data_AF-A0AAE0J989-F1
#
_entry.id   AF-A0AAE0J989-F1
#
_cell.length_a   1.000
_cell.length_b   1.000
_cell.length_c   1.000
_cell.angle_alpha   90.00
_cell.angle_beta   90.00
_cell.angle_gamma   90.00
#
_symmetry.space_group_name_H-M   'P 1'
#
loop_
_entity.id
_entity.type
_entity.pdbx_description
1 polymer ?
#
loop_
_entity_poly.entity_id
_entity_poly.type
_entity_poly.pdbx_seq_one_letter_code
_entity_poly.pdbx_strand_id
1 'polypeptide(L)' 'TTNSFQGREGSISVVITGTKEGLSTGFVSDENRLNIILTRQKSGFLIVKDKNV' A
#
# COMPACT_ATOMS: atom_id res chain seq x y z
N THR A 1 8.35 3.32 5.72
CA THR A 1 7.23 2.35 5.83
C THR A 1 5.92 3.12 5.83
N THR A 2 4.76 2.49 5.62
CA THR A 2 3.44 3.17 5.56
C THR A 2 3.19 4.26 6.60
N ASN A 3 3.66 4.04 7.83
CA ASN A 3 3.53 4.97 8.93
C ASN A 3 4.15 6.35 8.64
N SER A 4 5.16 6.46 7.76
CA SER A 4 5.77 7.75 7.38
C SER A 4 4.88 8.60 6.46
N PHE A 5 3.81 8.02 5.91
CA PHE A 5 2.86 8.70 5.02
C PHE A 5 1.52 8.99 5.69
N GLN A 6 1.32 8.56 6.94
CA GLN A 6 0.12 8.91 7.69
C GLN A 6 0.07 10.43 7.91
N GLY A 7 -1.05 11.06 7.53
CA GLY A 7 -1.22 12.52 7.61
C GLY A 7 -0.55 13.31 6.48
N ARG A 8 0.04 12.64 5.49
CA ARG A 8 0.57 13.27 4.27
C ARG A 8 -0.21 12.81 3.05
N GLU A 9 -0.39 13.69 2.08
CA GLU A 9 -1.08 13.40 0.82
C GLU A 9 -0.20 13.73 -0.37
N GLY A 10 -0.38 12.99 -1.46
CA GLY A 10 0.27 13.23 -2.74
C GLY A 10 -0.73 13.19 -3.89
N SER A 11 -0.36 13.73 -5.06
CA SER A 11 -1.23 13.63 -6.24
C SER A 11 -1.32 12.19 -6.76
N ILE A 12 -0.20 11.47 -6.77
CA ILE A 12 -0.10 10.08 -7.21
C ILE A 12 0.59 9.26 -6.11
N SER A 13 0.04 8.09 -5.81
CA SER A 13 0.67 7.09 -4.93
C SER A 13 0.96 5.80 -5.70
N VAL A 14 2.16 5.27 -5.49
CA VAL A 14 2.62 3.99 -6.06
C VAL A 14 2.95 3.04 -4.92
N VAL A 15 2.33 1.86 -4.94
CA VAL A 15 2.49 0.82 -3.92
C VAL A 15 3.08 -0.40 -4.58
N ILE A 16 4.17 -0.93 -4.00
CA ILE A 16 4.83 -2.14 -4.48
C ILE A 16 4.71 -3.20 -3.39
N THR A 17 4.08 -4.32 -3.70
CA THR A 17 3.92 -5.46 -2.79
C THR A 17 4.82 -6.61 -3.24
N GLY A 18 5.62 -7.16 -2.33
CA GLY A 18 6.50 -8.32 -2.57
C GLY A 18 6.21 -9.48 -1.60
N THR A 19 4.97 -9.63 -1.17
CA THR A 19 4.54 -10.72 -0.27
C THR A 19 4.25 -11.99 -1.05
N LYS A 20 4.72 -13.13 -0.54
CA LYS A 20 4.44 -14.46 -1.10
C LYS A 20 2.97 -14.86 -0.86
N GLU A 21 2.37 -15.62 -1.75
CA GLU A 21 1.03 -16.17 -1.65
C GLU A 21 0.86 -16.93 -0.31
N GLY A 22 -0.23 -16.63 0.40
CA GLY A 22 -0.50 -17.18 1.75
C GLY A 22 0.27 -16.51 2.90
N LEU A 23 1.22 -15.63 2.64
CA LEU A 23 1.99 -14.88 3.65
C LEU A 23 1.75 -13.38 3.51
N SER A 24 0.79 -12.85 4.28
CA SER A 24 0.57 -11.40 4.37
C SER A 24 1.44 -10.79 5.47
N THR A 25 2.18 -9.73 5.17
CA THR A 25 3.01 -9.02 6.14
C THR A 25 2.91 -7.50 5.99
N GLY A 26 3.20 -6.77 7.06
CA GLY A 26 3.28 -5.31 7.02
C GLY A 26 1.91 -4.67 6.84
N PHE A 27 1.78 -3.77 5.87
CA PHE A 27 0.52 -3.05 5.63
C PHE A 27 -0.53 -3.90 4.89
N VAL A 28 -0.13 -5.00 4.27
CA VAL A 28 -1.04 -5.89 3.55
C VAL A 28 -1.82 -6.77 4.54
N SER A 29 -1.26 -7.03 5.72
CA SER A 29 -1.88 -7.85 6.79
C SER A 29 -2.62 -7.05 7.85
N ASP A 30 -2.56 -5.72 7.79
CA ASP A 30 -3.18 -4.83 8.77
C ASP A 30 -4.14 -3.89 8.04
N GLU A 31 -5.43 -4.09 8.26
CA GLU A 31 -6.50 -3.35 7.58
C GLU A 31 -6.41 -1.83 7.80
N ASN A 32 -5.98 -1.39 8.99
CA ASN A 32 -5.82 0.03 9.28
C ASN A 32 -4.67 0.63 8.47
N ARG A 33 -3.57 -0.11 8.33
CA ARG A 33 -2.41 0.33 7.52
C ARG A 33 -2.71 0.29 6.03
N LEU A 34 -3.50 -0.68 5.58
CA LEU A 34 -3.99 -0.74 4.21
C LEU A 34 -4.86 0.49 3.90
N ASN A 35 -5.81 0.82 4.78
CA ASN A 35 -6.66 1.99 4.63
C ASN A 35 -5.85 3.29 4.52
N ILE A 36 -4.78 3.43 5.30
CA ILE A 36 -3.88 4.59 5.17
C ILE A 36 -3.33 4.68 3.76
N ILE A 37 -2.74 3.61 3.20
CA ILE A 37 -2.20 3.62 1.83
C ILE A 37 -3.26 4.00 0.80
N LEU A 38 -4.44 3.39 0.89
CA LEU A 38 -5.51 3.54 -0.10
C LEU A 38 -6.11 4.95 -0.15
N THR A 39 -5.73 5.84 0.78
CA THR A 39 -6.38 7.15 0.95
C THR A 39 -5.40 8.33 0.88
N ARG A 40 -4.14 8.12 0.45
CA ARG A 40 -3.14 9.20 0.39
C ARG A 40 -3.11 9.96 -0.94
N GLN A 41 -3.68 9.41 -2.00
CA GLN A 41 -3.60 9.93 -3.35
C GLN A 41 -4.84 10.74 -3.76
N LYS A 42 -4.60 11.88 -4.42
CA LYS A 42 -5.66 12.78 -4.91
C LYS A 42 -6.13 12.49 -6.34
N SER A 43 -5.26 11.92 -7.17
CA SER A 43 -5.50 11.86 -8.62
C SER A 43 -5.19 10.49 -9.22
N GLY A 44 -4.19 9.77 -8.73
CA GLY A 44 -3.80 8.48 -9.31
C GLY A 44 -3.29 7.48 -8.29
N PHE A 45 -3.70 6.23 -8.44
CA PHE A 45 -3.27 5.13 -7.58
C PHE A 45 -2.79 3.94 -8.41
N LEU A 46 -1.55 3.50 -8.19
CA LEU A 46 -0.99 2.31 -8.85
C LEU A 46 -0.53 1.31 -7.80
N ILE A 47 -1.03 0.08 -7.91
CA ILE A 47 -0.54 -1.06 -7.14
C ILE A 47 0.22 -1.99 -8.08
N VAL A 48 1.49 -2.22 -7.76
CA VAL A 48 2.34 -3.20 -8.43
C VAL A 48 2.48 -4.40 -7.51
N LYS A 49 2.03 -5.55 -8.02
CA LYS A 49 2.00 -6.82 -7.31
C LYS A 49 2.59 -7.88 -8.23
N ASP A 50 3.36 -8.81 -7.66
CA ASP A 50 3.61 -10.07 -8.32
C ASP A 50 2.36 -10.96 -8.24
N LYS A 51 1.85 -11.40 -9.39
CA LYS A 51 0.65 -12.26 -9.45
C LYS A 51 0.95 -13.70 -9.04
N ASN A 52 2.20 -14.14 -9.18
CA ASN A 52 2.61 -15.54 -9.13
C ASN A 52 3.52 -15.87 -7.94
N VAL A 53 3.84 -14.89 -7.09
CA VAL A 53 4.66 -15.09 -5.89
C VAL A 53 3.80 -15.03 -4.66
#